data_AF-A0AAU7HS81-F1
#
_entry.id   AF-A0AAU7HS81-F1
#
_cell.length_a   1.000
_cell.length_b   1.000
_cell.length_c   1.000
_cell.angle_alpha   90.00
_cell.angle_beta   90.00
_cell.angle_gamma   90.00
#
_symmetry.space_group_name_H-M   'P 1'
#
loop_
_entity.id
_entity.type
_entity.pdbx_description
1 polymer ?
#
loop_
_entity_poly.entity_id
_entity_poly.type
_entity_poly.pdbx_seq_one_letter_code
_entity_poly.pdbx_strand_id
1 'polypeptide(L)' 'MKKHTNKHIQAAIEYAVTQGWVWVPPGDSAHCFCKLRCGSPEGEHRDHQMSVWSTPRSAENHAKQIIRMVDRCD' A
#
# COMPACT_ATOMS: atom_id res chain seq x y z
N MET A 1 9.78 -8.77 -1.84
CA MET A 1 8.53 -8.38 -1.15
C MET A 1 7.71 -9.63 -0.84
N LYS A 2 7.13 -9.71 0.35
CA LYS A 2 6.16 -10.77 0.69
C LYS A 2 4.92 -10.57 -0.19
N LYS A 3 4.37 -11.65 -0.74
CA LYS A 3 3.15 -11.59 -1.57
C LYS A 3 1.91 -11.72 -0.72
N HIS A 4 0.92 -10.86 -0.95
CA HIS A 4 -0.37 -10.97 -0.29
C HIS A 4 -1.13 -12.16 -0.87
N THR A 5 -1.79 -12.94 -0.03
CA THR A 5 -2.60 -14.10 -0.44
C THR A 5 -3.80 -13.72 -1.32
N ASN A 6 -4.14 -12.43 -1.39
CA ASN A 6 -5.29 -11.93 -2.13
C ASN A 6 -4.79 -11.21 -3.38
N LYS A 7 -5.21 -11.69 -4.55
CA LYS A 7 -4.77 -11.17 -5.84
C LYS A 7 -5.06 -9.68 -6.06
N HIS A 8 -6.17 -9.16 -5.53
CA HIS A 8 -6.54 -7.75 -5.71
C HIS A 8 -5.62 -6.82 -4.92
N ILE A 9 -5.34 -7.19 -3.67
CA ILE A 9 -4.43 -6.42 -2.82
C ILE A 9 -3.00 -6.49 -3.37
N GLN A 10 -2.57 -7.69 -3.81
CA GLN A 10 -1.25 -7.85 -4.44
C GLN A 10 -1.10 -6.98 -5.69
N ALA A 11 -2.10 -6.98 -6.58
CA ALA A 11 -2.07 -6.14 -7.78
C ALA A 11 -2.03 -4.63 -7.44
N ALA A 12 -2.73 -4.21 -6.38
CA ALA A 12 -2.70 -2.82 -5.94
C ALA A 12 -1.36 -2.41 -5.31
N ILE A 13 -0.70 -3.32 -4.59
CA ILE A 13 0.67 -3.11 -4.08
C ILE A 13 1.65 -2.98 -5.24
N GLU A 14 1.56 -3.87 -6.24
CA GLU A 14 2.41 -3.83 -7.42
C GLU A 14 2.21 -2.52 -8.19
N TYR A 15 0.96 -2.09 -8.38
CA TYR A 15 0.64 -0.79 -8.95
C TYR A 15 1.30 0.35 -8.19
N ALA A 16 1.15 0.41 -6.86
CA ALA A 16 1.78 1.42 -6.03
C ALA A 16 3.30 1.48 -6.26
N VAL A 17 3.96 0.32 -6.24
CA VAL A 17 5.41 0.22 -6.47
C VAL A 17 5.79 0.71 -7.87
N THR A 18 4.98 0.42 -8.90
CA THR A 18 5.23 0.95 -10.26
C THR A 18 5.07 2.45 -10.36
N GLN A 19 4.24 3.06 -9.51
CA GLN A 19 4.06 4.51 -9.39
C GLN A 19 5.11 5.17 -8.47
N GLY A 20 6.18 4.45 -8.12
CA GLY A 20 7.26 4.99 -7.29
C GLY A 20 6.98 4.98 -5.79
N TRP A 21 5.94 4.29 -5.33
CA TRP A 21 5.75 4.08 -3.90
C TRP A 21 6.69 2.99 -3.37
N VAL A 22 7.10 3.17 -2.11
CA VAL A 22 7.99 2.27 -1.41
C VAL A 22 7.18 1.29 -0.57
N TRP A 23 7.43 0.00 -0.80
CA TRP A 23 6.94 -1.07 0.05
C TRP A 23 7.78 -1.18 1.32
N VAL A 24 7.13 -1.07 2.47
CA VAL A 24 7.75 -1.14 3.80
C VAL A 24 7.22 -2.38 4.53
N PRO A 25 8.10 -3.22 5.10
CA PRO A 25 7.67 -4.40 5.84
C PRO A 25 6.83 -4.02 7.06
N PRO A 26 5.90 -4.90 7.48
CA PRO A 26 5.15 -4.69 8.71
C PRO A 26 6.10 -4.79 9.91
N GLY A 27 5.83 -4.01 10.97
CA GLY A 27 6.47 -4.18 12.27
C GLY A 27 5.79 -5.30 13.07
N ASP A 28 5.58 -5.08 14.36
CA ASP A 28 5.03 -6.10 15.28
C ASP A 28 3.52 -6.40 15.13
N SER A 29 2.83 -5.75 14.18
CA SER A 29 1.40 -5.96 14.00
C SER A 29 1.12 -7.16 13.10
N ALA A 30 0.57 -8.23 13.68
CA ALA A 30 0.13 -9.42 12.94
C ALA A 30 -0.97 -9.12 11.90
N HIS A 31 -1.72 -8.03 12.08
CA HIS A 31 -2.80 -7.63 11.18
C HIS A 31 -2.33 -6.77 10.00
N CYS A 32 -1.18 -6.12 10.14
CA CYS A 32 -0.58 -5.31 9.08
C CYS A 32 0.24 -6.23 8.15
N PHE A 33 -0.09 -6.21 6.87
CA PHE A 33 0.66 -6.96 5.86
C PHE A 33 1.93 -6.22 5.43
N CYS A 34 1.78 -4.92 5.16
CA CYS A 34 2.87 -4.01 4.82
C CYS A 34 2.41 -2.56 4.96
N LYS A 35 3.33 -1.62 4.87
CA LYS A 35 3.03 -0.20 4.69
C LYS A 35 3.50 0.24 3.31
N LEU A 36 2.71 1.05 2.64
CA LEU A 36 3.09 1.74 1.42
C LEU A 36 3.39 3.19 1.78
N ARG A 37 4.50 3.73 1.30
CA ARG A 37 4.89 5.14 1.49
C ARG A 37 5.20 5.76 0.14
N CYS A 38 4.77 6.99 -0.11
CA CYS A 38 5.13 7.66 -1.35
C CYS A 38 6.66 7.88 -1.36
N GLY A 39 7.31 7.56 -2.48
CA GLY A 39 8.77 7.62 -2.63
C GLY A 39 9.29 9.01 -2.99
N SER A 40 8.40 10.00 -3.14
CA SER A 40 8.80 11.37 -3.51
C SER A 40 9.65 12.01 -2.40
N PRO A 41 10.81 12.60 -2.74
CA PRO A 41 11.69 13.26 -1.78
C PRO A 41 11.16 14.62 -1.32
N GLU A 42 10.12 15.13 -1.97
CA GLU A 42 9.51 16.43 -1.64
C GLU A 42 8.72 16.34 -0.33
N GLY A 43 8.98 17.29 0.57
CA GLY A 43 8.53 17.26 1.97
C GLY A 43 7.02 17.17 2.17
N GLU A 44 6.21 17.50 1.16
CA GLU A 44 4.74 17.43 1.21
C GLU A 44 4.22 15.98 1.21
N HIS A 45 4.98 15.00 0.73
CA HIS A 45 4.52 13.60 0.65
C HIS A 45 4.81 12.74 1.88
N ARG A 46 5.35 13.33 2.96
CA ARG A 46 5.65 12.58 4.20
C ARG A 46 4.40 11.95 4.84
N ASP A 47 3.23 12.52 4.59
CA ASP A 47 1.95 12.01 5.07
C ASP A 47 1.28 11.01 4.11
N HIS A 48 1.82 10.85 2.89
CA HIS A 48 1.33 9.88 1.92
C HIS A 48 1.85 8.49 2.25
N GLN A 49 1.26 7.90 3.30
CA GLN A 49 1.49 6.51 3.68
C GLN A 49 0.18 5.80 3.99
N MET A 50 0.16 4.50 3.72
CA MET A 50 -1.00 3.67 4.04
C MET A 50 -0.61 2.29 4.52
N SER A 51 -1.26 1.82 5.58
CA SER A 51 -1.15 0.44 6.04
C SER A 51 -2.03 -0.46 5.20
N VAL A 52 -1.44 -1.52 4.65
CA VAL A 52 -2.15 -2.58 3.95
C VAL A 52 -2.42 -3.70 4.95
N TRP A 53 -3.68 -4.10 5.07
CA TRP A 53 -4.12 -5.11 6.04
C TRP A 53 -4.11 -6.52 5.44
N SER A 54 -3.70 -7.52 6.23
CA SER A 54 -3.66 -8.93 5.80
C SER A 54 -5.06 -9.54 5.62
N THR A 55 -6.02 -9.12 6.45
CA THR A 55 -7.39 -9.67 6.49
C THR A 55 -8.44 -8.55 6.53
N PRO A 56 -8.58 -7.73 5.46
CA PRO A 56 -9.62 -6.71 5.40
C PRO A 56 -10.99 -7.34 5.17
N ARG A 57 -12.05 -6.69 5.65
CA ARG A 57 -13.46 -7.13 5.45
C ARG A 57 -13.83 -7.27 3.97
N SER A 58 -13.27 -6.43 3.10
CA SER A 58 -13.39 -6.54 1.64
C SER A 58 -12.06 -6.22 0.98
N ALA A 59 -11.43 -7.24 0.38
CA ALA A 59 -10.12 -7.10 -0.24
C ALA A 59 -10.15 -6.24 -1.51
N GLU A 60 -11.22 -6.30 -2.30
CA GLU A 60 -11.37 -5.47 -3.50
C GLU A 60 -11.53 -4.00 -3.16
N ASN A 61 -12.32 -3.67 -2.14
CA ASN A 61 -12.47 -2.29 -1.69
C ASN A 61 -11.17 -1.76 -1.11
N HIS A 62 -10.44 -2.59 -0.36
CA HIS A 62 -9.13 -2.21 0.15
C HIS A 62 -8.11 -1.99 -0.97
N ALA A 63 -8.11 -2.85 -2.00
CA ALA A 63 -7.29 -2.67 -3.20
C ALA A 63 -7.62 -1.35 -3.93
N LYS A 64 -8.90 -1.04 -4.11
CA LYS A 64 -9.34 0.25 -4.70
C LYS A 64 -8.91 1.44 -3.85
N GLN A 65 -8.90 1.32 -2.52
CA GLN A 65 -8.38 2.37 -1.64
C GLN A 65 -6.88 2.58 -1.82
N ILE A 66 -6.09 1.51 -1.94
CA ILE A 66 -4.65 1.60 -2.24
C ILE A 66 -4.44 2.37 -3.54
N ILE A 67 -5.11 1.95 -4.62
CA ILE A 67 -4.95 2.57 -5.94
C ILE A 67 -5.34 4.06 -5.89
N ARG A 68 -6.48 4.41 -5.28
CA ARG A 68 -6.90 5.81 -5.14
C ARG A 68 -5.92 6.67 -4.33
N MET A 69 -5.28 6.10 -3.32
CA MET A 69 -4.28 6.82 -2.53
C MET A 69 -3.03 7.09 -3.37
N VAL A 70 -2.62 6.09 -4.16
CA VAL A 70 -1.50 6.19 -5.09
C VAL A 70 -1.78 7.26 -6.14
N ASP A 71 -2.94 7.21 -6.80
CA ASP A 71 -3.37 8.16 -7.83
C ASP A 71 -3.56 9.59 -7.30
N ARG A 72 -3.69 9.77 -5.98
CA ARG A 72 -3.78 11.07 -5.32
C ARG A 72 -2.40 11.66 -4.98
N CYS A 73 -1.34 10.84 -4.95
CA CYS A 73 0.04 11.34 -4.83
C CYS A 73 0.45 11.83 -6.22
N ASP A 74 0.12 13.08 -6.54
CA ASP A 74 0.62 13.86 -7.68
C ASP A 74 1.87 14.64 -7.26
#